data_AF-A0A5B7V2K4-F1
#
_entry.id   AF-A0A5B7V2K4-F1
#
_cell.length_a   1.000
_cell.length_b   1.000
_cell.length_c   1.000
_cell.angle_alpha   90.00
_cell.angle_beta   90.00
_cell.angle_gamma   90.00
#
_symmetry.space_group_name_H-M   'P 1'
#
loop_
_entity.id
_entity.type
_entity.pdbx_description
1 polymer ?
#
loop_
_entity_poly.entity_id
_entity_poly.type
_entity_poly.pdbx_seq_one_letter_code
_entity_poly.pdbx_strand_id
1 'polypeptide(L)'
;MHVSHGNRLPRARKAAGTALAVSALLGAAITTAGPATAAPGAAPRAPAAGCSADYRIEQTLDGGTTWRMCWHYNTYSGLILDNISYQPKSEPKPIPVLTSARLAQIHVPYDDGEAEFDDVTGTDFGRKLQKLKTSECPGGTIKTVKVPDGGNVPGLCTTTRARGHAYRLNNDASTGGSGKVYAAQGKDLLVYTVNKASWYEYITEWRFSSDGTIHSNVGATGSLSPYDFDGGDDRGWPIGKGDQAKAESHSHNVFWRLNFGLDGSPKSKVEQYDSKVTPPSGQGSPTTKTTRTPITKELAGDRQDMRWWRMVSTAGKNKDGHPRSYEFVPGASQKHAGRPFTRHDVFFTDYKKCEQYASNNIGCPNGYPASVDKWANGETLKHPISWVNIGFHHIARDEDQQPMPVHWQGFSLAPRDVTAMNPLTPQDLSGVNGRPRT
;
A
#
# COMPACT_ATOMS: atom_id res chain seq x y z
N MET A 1 40.87 8.13 42.00
CA MET A 1 40.96 9.50 42.57
C MET A 1 39.64 10.21 42.27
N HIS A 2 38.97 10.66 43.32
CA HIS A 2 37.69 11.38 43.30
C HIS A 2 37.73 12.70 42.52
N VAL A 3 36.65 13.02 41.78
CA VAL A 3 35.88 14.29 41.82
C VAL A 3 34.49 13.97 41.21
N SER A 4 33.45 13.72 42.01
CA SER A 4 32.40 14.62 42.54
C SER A 4 31.29 15.03 41.55
N HIS A 5 30.07 14.61 41.87
CA HIS A 5 28.79 14.99 41.27
C HIS A 5 28.47 16.47 41.47
N GLY A 6 27.71 17.06 40.53
CA GLY A 6 27.17 18.41 40.67
C GLY A 6 26.04 18.75 39.69
N ASN A 7 24.81 18.54 40.17
CA ASN A 7 23.55 19.26 39.92
C ASN A 7 22.97 19.46 38.50
N ARG A 8 21.82 18.80 38.31
CA ARG A 8 20.66 19.26 37.54
C ARG A 8 20.15 20.61 38.06
N LEU A 9 19.77 21.51 37.16
CA LEU A 9 18.72 22.52 37.38
C LEU A 9 17.91 22.71 36.08
N PRO A 10 16.56 22.66 36.14
CA PRO A 10 15.69 22.84 34.98
C PRO A 10 15.44 24.33 34.72
N ARG A 11 15.48 24.76 33.45
CA ARG A 11 15.06 26.09 33.04
C ARG A 11 13.55 26.10 32.75
N ALA A 12 12.78 26.57 33.74
CA ALA A 12 11.42 27.04 33.53
C ALA A 12 11.45 28.39 32.78
N ARG A 13 10.83 28.47 31.60
CA ARG A 13 10.51 29.74 30.94
C ARG A 13 9.06 30.10 31.24
N LYS A 14 8.88 31.15 32.03
CA LYS A 14 7.63 31.89 32.18
C LYS A 14 7.34 32.64 30.88
N ALA A 15 6.21 32.37 30.24
CA ALA A 15 5.63 33.26 29.24
C ALA A 15 4.46 33.99 29.90
N ALA A 16 4.60 35.31 30.04
CA ALA A 16 3.57 36.19 30.56
C ALA A 16 2.48 36.40 29.49
N GLY A 17 1.23 36.28 29.91
CA GLY A 17 0.06 36.60 29.10
C GLY A 17 -0.09 38.11 28.89
N THR A 18 -0.64 38.47 27.74
CA THR A 18 -1.33 39.74 27.53
C THR A 18 -2.57 39.44 26.70
N ALA A 19 -3.71 39.42 27.37
CA ALA A 19 -5.02 39.52 26.76
C ALA A 19 -5.41 41.00 26.74
N LEU A 20 -5.84 41.50 25.59
CA LEU A 20 -6.62 42.73 25.48
C LEU A 20 -7.63 42.56 24.35
N ALA A 21 -8.89 42.51 24.76
CA ALA A 21 -10.06 42.51 23.92
C ALA A 21 -10.40 43.94 23.48
N VAL A 22 -10.88 44.12 22.23
CA VAL A 22 -11.71 45.26 21.86
C VAL A 22 -12.83 44.80 20.91
N SER A 23 -14.03 44.82 21.50
CA SER A 23 -15.38 45.18 21.02
C SER A 23 -15.77 45.15 19.54
N ALA A 24 -16.93 44.53 19.33
CA ALA A 24 -17.77 44.53 18.13
C ALA A 24 -18.39 45.90 17.80
N LEU A 25 -18.71 46.10 16.51
CA LEU A 25 -19.76 47.01 16.03
C LEU A 25 -20.47 46.39 14.82
N LEU A 26 -21.80 46.41 14.88
CA LEU A 26 -22.78 45.92 13.91
C LEU A 26 -22.87 46.83 12.67
N GLY A 27 -23.16 46.23 11.52
CA GLY A 27 -23.64 46.93 10.32
C GLY A 27 -24.47 45.99 9.45
N ALA A 28 -25.76 46.27 9.33
CA ALA A 28 -26.74 45.53 8.53
C ALA A 28 -27.03 46.25 7.20
N ALA A 29 -27.31 45.49 6.12
CA ALA A 29 -28.36 45.74 5.11
C ALA A 29 -28.14 44.85 3.86
N ILE A 30 -29.00 43.87 3.58
CA ILE A 30 -30.18 43.86 2.67
C ILE A 30 -29.88 43.37 1.22
N THR A 31 -30.66 42.35 0.90
CA THR A 31 -30.92 41.54 -0.31
C THR A 31 -30.82 42.17 -1.71
N THR A 32 -30.45 41.36 -2.70
CA THR A 32 -31.29 41.12 -3.91
C THR A 32 -31.03 39.74 -4.51
N ALA A 33 -32.07 38.90 -4.57
CA ALA A 33 -32.15 37.75 -5.46
C ALA A 33 -33.07 38.12 -6.61
N GLY A 34 -32.65 37.83 -7.84
CA GLY A 34 -33.45 37.96 -9.07
C GLY A 34 -33.28 36.70 -9.94
N PRO A 35 -34.28 36.36 -10.78
CA PRO A 35 -34.56 34.98 -11.18
C PRO A 35 -34.13 34.63 -12.63
N ALA A 36 -34.11 33.32 -12.93
CA ALA A 36 -34.62 32.67 -14.17
C ALA A 36 -33.71 31.57 -14.76
N THR A 37 -34.11 30.32 -14.48
CA THR A 37 -34.30 29.19 -15.42
C THR A 37 -33.41 29.04 -16.67
N ALA A 38 -32.68 27.93 -16.73
CA ALA A 38 -32.71 26.97 -17.85
C ALA A 38 -31.99 25.64 -17.50
N ALA A 39 -32.72 24.52 -17.49
CA ALA A 39 -32.21 23.21 -17.87
C ALA A 39 -32.90 22.89 -19.22
N PRO A 40 -32.29 22.22 -20.22
CA PRO A 40 -31.50 20.98 -20.08
C PRO A 40 -30.27 20.84 -21.01
N GLY A 41 -29.35 19.94 -20.67
CA GLY A 41 -28.26 19.55 -21.57
C GLY A 41 -27.30 18.50 -20.99
N ALA A 42 -27.71 17.22 -21.01
CA ALA A 42 -26.77 16.12 -21.18
C ALA A 42 -26.72 15.82 -22.69
N ALA A 43 -25.60 15.68 -23.41
CA ALA A 43 -24.18 15.58 -23.11
C ALA A 43 -23.37 16.14 -24.31
N PRO A 44 -22.02 16.24 -24.23
CA PRO A 44 -21.23 15.11 -24.73
C PRO A 44 -20.37 14.48 -23.64
N ARG A 45 -20.34 13.15 -23.64
CA ARG A 45 -19.44 12.34 -22.82
C ARG A 45 -18.03 12.47 -23.38
N ALA A 46 -17.17 13.23 -22.71
CA ALA A 46 -15.72 13.18 -22.95
C ALA A 46 -15.16 11.85 -22.40
N PRO A 47 -14.17 11.24 -23.06
CA PRO A 47 -13.53 10.00 -22.61
C PRO A 47 -12.91 10.20 -21.21
N ALA A 48 -12.82 9.12 -20.42
CA ALA A 48 -12.10 9.15 -19.15
C ALA A 48 -10.68 9.70 -19.39
N ALA A 49 -10.32 10.78 -18.69
CA ALA A 49 -9.08 11.52 -18.88
C ALA A 49 -7.87 10.60 -18.63
N GLY A 50 -7.23 10.13 -19.69
CA GLY A 50 -5.92 9.51 -19.63
C GLY A 50 -4.86 10.58 -19.36
N CYS A 51 -3.89 10.27 -18.49
CA CYS A 51 -2.73 11.14 -18.26
C CYS A 51 -1.94 11.38 -19.55
N SER A 52 -1.21 12.50 -19.63
CA SER A 52 -0.34 12.78 -20.79
C SER A 52 0.76 11.71 -20.92
N ALA A 53 1.37 11.63 -22.10
CA ALA A 53 2.38 10.62 -22.42
C ALA A 53 3.56 10.61 -21.41
N ASP A 54 3.92 11.77 -20.86
CA ASP A 54 5.02 11.91 -19.90
C ASP A 54 4.76 11.15 -18.59
N TYR A 55 3.49 11.11 -18.18
CA TYR A 55 3.01 10.50 -16.95
C TYR A 55 2.50 9.07 -17.14
N ARG A 56 2.53 8.54 -18.37
CA ARG A 56 2.06 7.19 -18.66
C ARG A 56 3.19 6.18 -18.51
N ILE A 57 2.86 5.02 -17.93
CA ILE A 57 3.67 3.81 -17.94
C ILE A 57 2.85 2.74 -18.65
N GLU A 58 3.46 2.10 -19.66
CA GLU A 58 2.90 0.95 -20.37
C GLU A 58 4.02 -0.05 -20.60
N GLN A 59 3.81 -1.29 -20.16
CA GLN A 59 4.80 -2.35 -20.28
C GLN A 59 4.13 -3.67 -20.63
N THR A 60 4.55 -4.26 -21.75
CA THR A 60 4.24 -5.65 -22.09
C THR A 60 5.32 -6.56 -21.50
N LEU A 61 4.89 -7.58 -20.77
CA LEU A 61 5.70 -8.59 -20.09
C LEU A 61 5.68 -9.91 -20.89
N ASP A 62 6.33 -10.93 -20.35
CA ASP A 62 6.24 -12.31 -20.84
C ASP A 62 4.78 -12.78 -20.95
N GLY A 63 4.52 -13.70 -21.90
CA GLY A 63 3.17 -14.17 -22.21
C GLY A 63 2.28 -13.16 -22.94
N GLY A 64 2.76 -11.94 -23.22
CA GLY A 64 2.00 -10.89 -23.92
C GLY A 64 1.06 -10.10 -23.01
N THR A 65 1.19 -10.26 -21.69
CA THR A 65 0.47 -9.45 -20.71
C THR A 65 0.96 -8.01 -20.76
N THR A 66 0.04 -7.03 -20.75
CA THR A 66 0.37 -5.61 -20.71
C THR A 66 -0.24 -4.93 -19.50
N TRP A 67 0.59 -4.20 -18.76
CA TRP A 67 0.17 -3.29 -17.70
C TRP A 67 0.20 -1.86 -18.18
N ARG A 68 -0.81 -1.07 -17.77
CA ARG A 68 -0.90 0.37 -18.05
C ARG A 68 -1.30 1.12 -16.82
N MET A 69 -0.71 2.29 -16.62
CA MET A 69 -1.01 3.17 -15.50
C MET A 69 -0.52 4.59 -15.81
N CYS A 70 -1.01 5.51 -14.99
CA CYS A 70 -0.49 6.84 -14.84
C CYS A 70 0.31 6.93 -13.55
N TRP A 71 1.34 7.76 -13.52
CA TRP A 71 1.99 8.16 -12.28
C TRP A 71 1.79 9.66 -12.08
N HIS A 72 1.59 10.07 -10.84
CA HIS A 72 1.81 11.45 -10.43
C HIS A 72 2.52 11.47 -9.08
N TYR A 73 2.86 12.67 -8.64
CA TYR A 73 3.70 12.87 -7.46
C TYR A 73 3.16 14.01 -6.61
N ASN A 74 3.11 13.83 -5.29
CA ASN A 74 2.68 14.88 -4.36
C ASN A 74 3.70 15.09 -3.22
N THR A 75 3.47 16.14 -2.43
CA THR A 75 4.36 16.54 -1.31
C THR A 75 4.38 15.57 -0.13
N TYR A 76 3.42 14.66 -0.04
CA TYR A 76 3.20 13.79 1.11
C TYR A 76 3.50 12.35 0.74
N SER A 77 2.55 11.61 0.17
CA SER A 77 2.71 10.21 -0.28
C SER A 77 3.87 9.98 -1.26
N GLY A 78 4.37 11.03 -1.92
CA GLY A 78 5.35 10.89 -2.98
C GLY A 78 4.72 10.26 -4.22
N LEU A 79 5.17 9.07 -4.60
CA LEU A 79 4.66 8.33 -5.77
C LEU A 79 3.21 7.89 -5.58
N ILE A 80 2.37 8.21 -6.57
CA ILE A 80 0.98 7.75 -6.66
C ILE A 80 0.78 7.15 -8.05
N LEU A 81 0.20 5.95 -8.11
CA LEU A 81 -0.16 5.28 -9.36
C LEU A 81 -1.68 5.33 -9.55
N ASP A 82 -2.13 5.83 -10.69
CA ASP A 82 -3.55 5.92 -11.05
C ASP A 82 -3.88 5.13 -12.30
N ASN A 83 -5.18 4.87 -12.51
CA ASN A 83 -5.71 4.22 -13.70
C ASN A 83 -4.97 2.92 -14.06
N ILE A 84 -4.67 2.12 -13.03
CA ILE A 84 -3.93 0.87 -13.16
C ILE A 84 -4.84 -0.14 -13.83
N SER A 85 -4.40 -0.67 -14.97
CA SER A 85 -5.14 -1.67 -15.74
C SER A 85 -4.25 -2.82 -16.19
N TYR A 86 -4.86 -3.99 -16.23
CA TYR A 86 -4.26 -5.28 -16.53
C TYR A 86 -4.84 -5.81 -17.84
N GLN A 87 -4.00 -6.24 -18.77
CA GLN A 87 -4.45 -6.87 -20.02
C GLN A 87 -3.62 -8.12 -20.33
N PRO A 88 -4.08 -9.32 -19.97
CA PRO A 88 -3.46 -10.53 -20.47
C PRO A 88 -3.73 -10.68 -21.97
N LYS A 89 -2.87 -11.42 -22.68
CA LYS A 89 -2.98 -11.62 -24.15
C LYS A 89 -4.36 -12.11 -24.62
N SER A 90 -5.06 -12.85 -23.77
CA SER A 90 -6.37 -13.45 -24.08
C SER A 90 -7.56 -12.51 -23.89
N GLU A 91 -7.35 -11.31 -23.34
CA GLU A 91 -8.39 -10.30 -23.11
C GLU A 91 -8.31 -9.19 -24.16
N PRO A 92 -9.42 -8.89 -24.87
CA PRO A 92 -9.43 -7.96 -25.99
C PRO A 92 -9.31 -6.49 -25.57
N LYS A 93 -9.56 -6.18 -24.29
CA LYS A 93 -9.51 -4.83 -23.73
C LYS A 93 -8.80 -4.85 -22.38
N PRO A 94 -8.15 -3.75 -21.98
CA PRO A 94 -7.63 -3.61 -20.63
C PRO A 94 -8.74 -3.74 -19.59
N ILE A 95 -8.44 -4.43 -18.50
CA ILE A 95 -9.29 -4.56 -17.32
C ILE A 95 -8.81 -3.52 -16.30
N PRO A 96 -9.59 -2.47 -15.99
CA PRO A 96 -9.26 -1.56 -14.90
C PRO A 96 -9.22 -2.32 -13.56
N VAL A 97 -8.21 -2.05 -12.74
CA VAL A 97 -7.97 -2.71 -11.44
C VAL A 97 -8.08 -1.70 -10.30
N LEU A 98 -7.16 -0.73 -10.27
CA LEU A 98 -7.11 0.32 -9.26
C LEU A 98 -7.26 1.69 -9.93
N THR A 99 -8.18 2.49 -9.42
CA THR A 99 -8.28 3.90 -9.80
C THR A 99 -7.07 4.67 -9.26
N SER A 100 -6.63 4.36 -8.04
CA SER A 100 -5.44 4.96 -7.42
C SER A 100 -4.84 4.04 -6.34
N ALA A 101 -3.53 4.04 -6.20
CA ALA A 101 -2.78 3.30 -5.19
C ALA A 101 -1.55 4.10 -4.72
N ARG A 102 -1.35 4.19 -3.40
CA ARG A 102 -0.26 4.99 -2.81
C ARG A 102 0.05 4.62 -1.36
N LEU A 103 1.19 5.12 -0.86
CA LEU A 103 1.45 5.20 0.57
C LEU A 103 0.49 6.18 1.26
N ALA A 104 0.04 5.78 2.43
CA ALA A 104 -0.94 6.51 3.24
C ALA A 104 -0.36 6.97 4.58
N GLN A 105 0.64 6.29 5.12
CA GLN A 105 1.44 6.72 6.26
C GLN A 105 2.66 5.82 6.43
N ILE A 106 3.72 6.33 7.05
CA ILE A 106 4.75 5.53 7.73
C ILE A 106 4.82 6.07 9.16
N HIS A 107 4.44 5.26 10.13
CA HIS A 107 4.36 5.65 11.53
C HIS A 107 5.47 4.99 12.36
N VAL A 108 6.33 5.82 12.96
CA VAL A 108 7.59 5.44 13.61
C VAL A 108 7.61 5.85 15.09
N PRO A 109 7.05 5.04 16.01
CA PRO A 109 7.21 5.22 17.44
C PRO A 109 8.53 4.58 17.91
N TYR A 110 9.25 5.30 18.78
CA TYR A 110 10.39 4.78 19.54
C TYR A 110 9.92 4.11 20.83
N ASP A 111 10.64 3.09 21.27
CA ASP A 111 10.22 2.22 22.37
C ASP A 111 10.32 2.90 23.75
N ASP A 112 11.13 3.96 23.87
CA ASP A 112 11.17 4.84 25.04
C ASP A 112 9.92 5.71 25.22
N GLY A 113 9.13 5.89 24.15
CA GLY A 113 7.94 6.72 24.10
C GLY A 113 8.19 8.23 24.01
N GLU A 114 9.44 8.68 23.88
CA GLU A 114 9.79 10.10 23.82
C GLU A 114 9.64 10.67 22.39
N ALA A 115 9.77 9.82 21.36
CA ALA A 115 9.65 10.21 19.95
C ALA A 115 8.65 9.34 19.18
N GLU A 116 7.80 9.99 18.38
CA GLU A 116 6.82 9.35 17.51
C GLU A 116 6.62 10.21 16.25
N PHE A 117 6.79 9.60 15.08
CA PHE A 117 6.73 10.30 13.80
C PHE A 117 5.68 9.72 12.86
N ASP A 118 4.95 10.61 12.21
CA ASP A 118 4.11 10.30 11.04
C ASP A 118 4.86 10.79 9.79
N ASP A 119 5.77 10.00 9.24
CA ASP A 119 6.74 10.49 8.25
C ASP A 119 6.08 11.07 6.99
N VAL A 120 5.00 10.46 6.51
CA VAL A 120 4.35 10.90 5.25
C VAL A 120 3.67 12.27 5.40
N THR A 121 3.09 12.58 6.57
CA THR A 121 2.30 13.80 6.78
C THR A 121 2.96 14.82 7.70
N GLY A 122 3.77 14.37 8.65
CA GLY A 122 4.49 15.16 9.65
C GLY A 122 5.91 15.56 9.25
N THR A 123 6.46 14.98 8.18
CA THR A 123 7.76 15.38 7.62
C THR A 123 7.65 15.85 6.17
N ASP A 124 8.77 16.21 5.57
CA ASP A 124 8.88 16.58 4.16
C ASP A 124 9.03 15.35 3.23
N PHE A 125 8.55 14.16 3.61
CA PHE A 125 8.79 12.89 2.91
C PHE A 125 8.74 13.01 1.38
N GLY A 126 7.61 13.43 0.81
CA GLY A 126 7.46 13.58 -0.65
C GLY A 126 8.38 14.66 -1.23
N ARG A 127 8.63 15.75 -0.50
CA ARG A 127 9.59 16.80 -0.93
C ARG A 127 11.05 16.33 -0.91
N LYS A 128 11.37 15.27 -0.16
CA LYS A 128 12.72 14.70 -0.05
C LYS A 128 12.94 13.51 -1.00
N LEU A 129 12.42 13.60 -2.22
CA LEU A 129 12.74 12.65 -3.29
C LEU A 129 14.24 12.67 -3.59
N GLN A 130 14.86 11.49 -3.63
CA GLN A 130 16.27 11.35 -3.96
C GLN A 130 16.48 11.23 -5.47
N LYS A 131 17.59 11.80 -5.94
CA LYS A 131 18.06 11.60 -7.32
C LYS A 131 18.63 10.18 -7.44
N LEU A 132 18.12 9.41 -8.39
CA LEU A 132 18.62 8.07 -8.68
C LEU A 132 19.78 8.12 -9.67
N LYS A 133 20.79 7.29 -9.42
CA LYS A 133 21.85 6.96 -10.38
C LYS A 133 21.35 5.89 -11.35
N THR A 134 21.91 5.85 -12.56
CA THR A 134 21.59 4.82 -13.56
C THR A 134 21.78 3.39 -13.04
N SER A 135 22.79 3.18 -12.18
CA SER A 135 23.06 1.88 -11.56
C SER A 135 21.94 1.39 -10.63
N GLU A 136 21.12 2.30 -10.11
CA GLU A 136 20.00 1.96 -9.23
C GLU A 136 18.79 1.46 -10.05
N CYS A 137 18.67 1.87 -11.31
CA CYS A 137 17.59 1.48 -12.22
C CYS A 137 18.11 0.62 -13.41
N PRO A 138 18.69 -0.57 -13.15
CA PRO A 138 19.34 -1.36 -14.18
C PRO A 138 18.34 -1.79 -15.27
N GLY A 139 18.71 -1.56 -16.53
CA GLY A 139 17.88 -1.88 -17.70
C GLY A 139 16.58 -1.06 -17.80
N GLY A 140 16.41 -0.05 -16.94
CA GLY A 140 15.20 0.76 -16.83
C GLY A 140 15.36 2.18 -17.36
N THR A 141 14.31 2.96 -17.13
CA THR A 141 14.26 4.40 -17.40
C THR A 141 14.07 5.15 -16.09
N ILE A 142 14.86 6.21 -15.89
CA ILE A 142 14.67 7.15 -14.78
C ILE A 142 13.94 8.39 -15.31
N LYS A 143 12.70 8.59 -14.88
CA LYS A 143 11.91 9.78 -15.21
C LYS A 143 12.22 10.92 -14.24
N THR A 144 12.19 12.14 -14.78
CA THR A 144 12.26 13.37 -14.00
C THR A 144 10.91 13.68 -13.39
N VAL A 145 10.87 13.82 -12.07
CA VAL A 145 9.72 14.18 -11.26
C VAL A 145 9.82 15.67 -10.94
N LYS A 146 8.75 16.42 -11.20
CA LYS A 146 8.61 17.78 -10.69
C LYS A 146 8.11 17.70 -9.25
N VAL A 147 9.04 17.75 -8.31
CA VAL A 147 8.73 17.75 -6.88
C VAL A 147 8.12 19.10 -6.52
N PRO A 148 6.92 19.15 -5.92
CA PRO A 148 6.33 20.42 -5.54
C PRO A 148 7.24 21.16 -4.56
N ASP A 149 7.53 22.42 -4.85
CA ASP A 149 8.47 23.30 -4.11
C ASP A 149 9.95 22.83 -4.10
N GLY A 150 10.28 21.66 -4.67
CA GLY A 150 11.62 21.05 -4.65
C GLY A 150 12.34 20.99 -6.00
N GLY A 151 11.68 21.36 -7.09
CA GLY A 151 12.27 21.39 -8.44
C GLY A 151 12.20 20.05 -9.18
N ASN A 152 13.07 19.88 -10.19
CA ASN A 152 13.08 18.70 -11.06
C ASN A 152 14.10 17.66 -10.55
N VAL A 153 13.64 16.48 -10.18
CA VAL A 153 14.48 15.40 -9.63
C VAL A 153 14.33 14.14 -10.50
N PRO A 154 15.41 13.62 -11.13
CA PRO A 154 15.37 12.32 -11.80
C PRO A 154 15.34 11.20 -10.74
N GLY A 155 14.14 10.86 -10.28
CA GLY A 155 13.92 10.05 -9.08
C GLY A 155 12.91 8.91 -9.22
N LEU A 156 12.28 8.73 -10.38
CA LEU A 156 11.31 7.66 -10.63
C LEU A 156 11.90 6.61 -11.57
N CYS A 157 12.19 5.42 -11.06
CA CYS A 157 12.63 4.29 -11.89
C CYS A 157 11.42 3.50 -12.42
N THR A 158 11.52 3.08 -13.67
CA THR A 158 10.65 2.07 -14.27
C THR A 158 11.52 1.06 -15.01
N THR A 159 11.44 -0.22 -14.64
CA THR A 159 12.24 -1.30 -15.25
C THR A 159 11.46 -2.62 -15.25
N THR A 160 12.07 -3.69 -15.75
CA THR A 160 11.56 -5.05 -15.56
C THR A 160 12.55 -5.90 -14.78
N ARG A 161 12.04 -6.82 -13.97
CA ARG A 161 12.85 -7.75 -13.15
C ARG A 161 12.38 -9.18 -13.35
N ALA A 162 13.30 -10.13 -13.40
CA ALA A 162 12.96 -11.55 -13.41
C ALA A 162 12.33 -11.96 -12.07
N ARG A 163 11.24 -12.74 -12.11
CA ARG A 163 10.54 -13.24 -10.92
C ARG A 163 10.72 -14.75 -10.69
N GLY A 164 11.48 -15.42 -11.54
CA GLY A 164 11.61 -16.88 -11.53
C GLY A 164 10.44 -17.56 -12.23
N HIS A 165 10.03 -18.73 -11.74
CA HIS A 165 8.99 -19.54 -12.40
C HIS A 165 7.63 -18.83 -12.41
N ALA A 166 7.07 -18.67 -13.62
CA ALA A 166 5.68 -18.29 -13.80
C ALA A 166 4.74 -19.49 -13.59
N TYR A 167 5.15 -20.67 -14.07
CA TYR A 167 4.52 -21.95 -13.77
C TYR A 167 5.47 -23.11 -14.14
N ARG A 168 5.17 -24.29 -13.58
CA ARG A 168 5.75 -25.57 -14.00
C ARG A 168 4.71 -26.69 -13.80
N LEU A 169 4.55 -27.52 -14.83
CA LEU A 169 3.67 -28.68 -14.84
C LEU A 169 4.39 -29.84 -15.54
N ASN A 170 4.47 -30.99 -14.88
CA ASN A 170 4.75 -32.26 -15.55
C ASN A 170 3.39 -32.89 -15.91
N ASN A 171 2.97 -32.84 -17.18
CA ASN A 171 1.67 -33.37 -17.60
C ASN A 171 1.78 -34.89 -17.81
N ASP A 172 1.93 -35.60 -16.70
CA ASP A 172 2.35 -37.01 -16.63
C ASP A 172 1.38 -37.96 -17.36
N ALA A 173 1.94 -38.83 -18.21
CA ALA A 173 1.16 -39.86 -18.90
C ALA A 173 0.58 -40.91 -17.93
N SER A 174 1.22 -41.16 -16.79
CA SER A 174 0.74 -42.11 -15.78
C SER A 174 -0.60 -41.70 -15.15
N THR A 175 -0.93 -40.40 -15.23
CA THR A 175 -2.19 -39.82 -14.74
C THR A 175 -3.11 -39.37 -15.88
N GLY A 176 -2.88 -39.86 -17.12
CA GLY A 176 -3.69 -39.53 -18.30
C GLY A 176 -3.29 -38.25 -19.03
N GLY A 177 -2.15 -37.65 -18.68
CA GLY A 177 -1.58 -36.49 -19.35
C GLY A 177 -0.82 -36.81 -20.65
N SER A 178 -0.33 -35.77 -21.31
CA SER A 178 0.38 -35.88 -22.61
C SER A 178 1.84 -36.39 -22.54
N GLY A 179 2.38 -36.61 -21.35
CA GLY A 179 3.82 -36.87 -21.12
C GLY A 179 4.74 -35.63 -21.26
N LYS A 180 4.19 -34.47 -21.63
CA LYS A 180 4.92 -33.22 -21.85
C LYS A 180 5.13 -32.42 -20.57
N VAL A 181 6.30 -31.80 -20.45
CA VAL A 181 6.59 -30.80 -19.41
C VAL A 181 6.30 -29.39 -19.95
N TYR A 182 5.53 -28.61 -19.19
CA TYR A 182 5.27 -27.21 -19.44
C TYR A 182 5.94 -26.36 -18.36
N ALA A 183 6.72 -25.36 -18.76
CA ALA A 183 7.29 -24.40 -17.81
C ALA A 183 7.50 -23.05 -18.49
N ALA A 184 7.41 -21.98 -17.69
CA ALA A 184 7.76 -20.64 -18.12
C ALA A 184 8.44 -19.87 -16.98
N GLN A 185 9.31 -18.93 -17.35
CA GLN A 185 9.85 -17.91 -16.46
C GLN A 185 9.01 -16.65 -16.59
N GLY A 186 8.88 -15.88 -15.51
CA GLY A 186 8.12 -14.66 -15.47
C GLY A 186 8.97 -13.42 -15.19
N LYS A 187 8.41 -12.27 -15.51
CA LYS A 187 8.93 -10.94 -15.19
C LYS A 187 7.86 -10.09 -14.51
N ASP A 188 8.35 -9.14 -13.74
CA ASP A 188 7.55 -8.06 -13.17
C ASP A 188 7.94 -6.74 -13.85
N LEU A 189 6.96 -5.87 -14.10
CA LEU A 189 7.18 -4.43 -14.23
C LEU A 189 7.43 -3.89 -12.82
N LEU A 190 8.56 -3.20 -12.62
CA LEU A 190 8.98 -2.59 -11.37
C LEU A 190 8.95 -1.06 -11.50
N VAL A 191 8.25 -0.38 -10.59
CA VAL A 191 8.16 1.08 -10.51
C VAL A 191 8.49 1.51 -9.08
N TYR A 192 9.49 2.37 -8.89
CA TYR A 192 9.83 2.83 -7.54
C TYR A 192 10.44 4.23 -7.49
N THR A 193 10.35 4.84 -6.31
CA THR A 193 11.06 6.07 -5.90
C THR A 193 11.77 5.84 -4.57
N VAL A 194 12.78 6.67 -4.27
CA VAL A 194 13.46 6.68 -2.96
C VAL A 194 13.26 8.04 -2.30
N ASN A 195 12.72 8.04 -1.09
CA ASN A 195 12.38 9.24 -0.33
C ASN A 195 13.09 9.23 1.01
N LYS A 196 13.61 10.39 1.43
CA LYS A 196 14.20 10.54 2.76
C LYS A 196 13.17 10.99 3.79
N ALA A 197 13.25 10.42 4.98
CA ALA A 197 12.69 10.98 6.21
C ALA A 197 13.85 11.09 7.22
N SER A 198 14.45 12.28 7.29
CA SER A 198 15.65 12.51 8.10
C SER A 198 16.84 11.59 7.72
N TRP A 199 17.26 10.70 8.63
CA TRP A 199 18.34 9.72 8.44
C TRP A 199 17.89 8.42 7.76
N TYR A 200 16.58 8.14 7.75
CA TYR A 200 16.02 7.00 7.05
C TYR A 200 15.77 7.30 5.57
N GLU A 201 15.89 6.25 4.77
CA GLU A 201 15.48 6.23 3.37
C GLU A 201 14.43 5.14 3.16
N TYR A 202 13.38 5.49 2.42
CA TYR A 202 12.27 4.61 2.10
C TYR A 202 12.17 4.41 0.59
N ILE A 203 12.28 3.17 0.15
CA ILE A 203 12.09 2.74 -1.24
C ILE A 203 10.61 2.37 -1.40
N THR A 204 9.83 3.24 -2.04
CA THR A 204 8.41 2.95 -2.33
C THR A 204 8.32 2.16 -3.63
N GLU A 205 8.06 0.86 -3.53
CA GLU A 205 8.13 -0.10 -4.64
C GLU A 205 6.75 -0.67 -5.00
N TRP A 206 6.39 -0.61 -6.29
CA TRP A 206 5.28 -1.34 -6.88
C TRP A 206 5.78 -2.31 -7.95
N ARG A 207 5.32 -3.57 -7.89
CA ARG A 207 5.59 -4.59 -8.90
C ARG A 207 4.30 -5.13 -9.51
N PHE A 208 4.29 -5.30 -10.82
CA PHE A 208 3.15 -5.80 -11.57
C PHE A 208 3.58 -7.02 -12.40
N SER A 209 3.03 -8.18 -12.08
CA SER A 209 3.46 -9.47 -12.63
C SER A 209 2.71 -9.85 -13.90
N SER A 210 3.33 -10.69 -14.73
CA SER A 210 2.71 -11.20 -15.97
C SER A 210 1.44 -12.04 -15.75
N ASP A 211 1.25 -12.58 -14.55
CA ASP A 211 0.06 -13.34 -14.15
C ASP A 211 -1.08 -12.49 -13.55
N GLY A 212 -0.87 -11.18 -13.40
CA GLY A 212 -1.87 -10.26 -12.87
C GLY A 212 -1.67 -9.89 -11.40
N THR A 213 -0.69 -10.50 -10.71
CA THR A 213 -0.36 -10.15 -9.32
C THR A 213 0.22 -8.74 -9.22
N ILE A 214 -0.17 -8.01 -8.17
CA ILE A 214 0.41 -6.70 -7.82
C ILE A 214 1.09 -6.85 -6.48
N HIS A 215 2.35 -6.44 -6.37
CA HIS A 215 3.06 -6.35 -5.09
C HIS A 215 3.29 -4.89 -4.74
N SER A 216 3.14 -4.55 -3.47
CA SER A 216 3.50 -3.25 -2.92
C SER A 216 4.45 -3.46 -1.76
N ASN A 217 5.63 -2.85 -1.82
CA ASN A 217 6.64 -2.94 -0.77
C ASN A 217 7.16 -1.54 -0.41
N VAL A 218 7.56 -1.40 0.85
CA VAL A 218 8.44 -0.32 1.31
C VAL A 218 9.72 -0.95 1.83
N GLY A 219 10.84 -0.49 1.29
CA GLY A 219 12.17 -0.82 1.79
C GLY A 219 12.67 0.27 2.73
N ALA A 220 12.87 -0.01 4.01
CA ALA A 220 13.50 0.90 4.98
C ALA A 220 15.02 0.67 5.01
N THR A 221 15.80 1.74 4.83
CA THR A 221 17.28 1.75 4.78
C THR A 221 17.80 3.13 5.24
N GLY A 222 19.03 3.50 4.89
CA GLY A 222 19.68 4.74 5.30
C GLY A 222 20.66 4.50 6.46
N SER A 223 20.51 5.27 7.54
CA SER A 223 21.30 5.13 8.77
C SER A 223 20.39 5.00 9.98
N LEU A 224 20.88 4.37 11.05
CA LEU A 224 20.29 4.53 12.38
C LEU A 224 20.30 6.01 12.78
N SER A 225 19.37 6.40 13.66
CA SER A 225 19.33 7.75 14.22
C SER A 225 20.65 8.07 14.95
N PRO A 226 21.34 9.18 14.62
CA PRO A 226 22.60 9.54 15.24
C PRO A 226 22.47 10.00 16.70
N TYR A 227 21.25 10.13 17.22
CA TYR A 227 20.98 10.70 18.54
C TYR A 227 20.47 9.70 19.57
N ASP A 228 20.12 8.48 19.15
CA ASP A 228 19.39 7.53 19.98
C ASP A 228 20.30 6.32 20.32
N PHE A 229 21.49 6.61 20.85
CA PHE A 229 22.55 5.62 21.18
C PHE A 229 22.70 5.37 22.69
N ASP A 230 21.77 5.86 23.50
CA ASP A 230 21.73 5.70 24.96
C ASP A 230 20.53 4.88 25.42
N GLY A 231 19.97 4.03 24.54
CA GLY A 231 18.84 3.17 24.86
C GLY A 231 19.12 2.21 26.01
N GLY A 232 18.11 1.99 26.86
CA GLY A 232 18.21 1.09 28.01
C GLY A 232 18.35 -0.38 27.60
N ASP A 233 18.78 -1.27 28.50
CA ASP A 233 18.94 -2.72 28.21
C ASP A 233 17.63 -3.40 27.76
N ASP A 234 16.48 -2.83 28.13
CA ASP A 234 15.15 -3.32 27.85
C ASP A 234 14.55 -2.77 26.53
N ARG A 235 15.19 -1.78 25.91
CA ARG A 235 14.63 -1.04 24.76
C ARG A 235 15.65 -0.70 23.67
N GLY A 236 16.94 -0.75 23.96
CA GLY A 236 18.01 -0.58 22.99
C GLY A 236 18.76 -1.88 22.73
N TRP A 237 19.56 -1.88 21.67
CA TRP A 237 20.49 -2.96 21.40
C TRP A 237 21.93 -2.44 21.25
N PRO A 238 22.93 -3.11 21.86
CA PRO A 238 24.32 -2.69 21.77
C PRO A 238 24.85 -2.73 20.33
N ILE A 239 25.52 -1.67 19.92
CA ILE A 239 26.12 -1.54 18.60
C ILE A 239 27.54 -0.99 18.68
N GLY A 240 28.39 -1.44 17.77
CA GLY A 240 29.81 -1.14 17.74
C GLY A 240 30.60 -1.93 18.78
N LYS A 241 31.67 -1.32 19.32
CA LYS A 241 32.57 -2.02 20.24
C LYS A 241 32.01 -2.05 21.66
N GLY A 242 31.67 -3.24 22.12
CA GLY A 242 31.19 -3.45 23.50
C GLY A 242 29.81 -2.83 23.70
N ASP A 243 29.53 -2.40 24.93
CA ASP A 243 28.17 -2.06 25.36
C ASP A 243 27.94 -0.56 25.63
N GLN A 244 28.78 0.31 25.03
CA GLN A 244 28.77 1.75 25.34
C GLN A 244 27.77 2.55 24.52
N ALA A 245 27.29 1.99 23.40
CA ALA A 245 26.36 2.64 22.50
C ALA A 245 25.23 1.65 22.18
N LYS A 246 23.99 2.05 22.44
CA LYS A 246 22.79 1.21 22.31
C LYS A 246 21.76 1.93 21.45
N ALA A 247 21.54 1.44 20.24
CA ALA A 247 20.51 2.00 19.38
C ALA A 247 19.14 1.71 19.97
N GLU A 248 18.34 2.75 20.18
CA GLU A 248 16.96 2.65 20.65
C GLU A 248 16.11 1.89 19.62
N SER A 249 15.37 0.89 20.09
CA SER A 249 14.44 0.12 19.27
C SER A 249 13.22 0.98 18.92
N HIS A 250 12.62 0.68 17.78
CA HIS A 250 11.48 1.43 17.27
C HIS A 250 10.69 0.58 16.30
N SER A 251 9.48 1.03 15.93
CA SER A 251 8.65 0.32 14.95
C SER A 251 8.48 1.10 13.66
N HIS A 252 8.26 0.42 12.53
CA HIS A 252 7.82 0.99 11.27
C HIS A 252 6.46 0.42 10.91
N ASN A 253 5.39 1.21 11.07
CA ASN A 253 4.03 0.82 10.70
C ASN A 253 3.66 1.48 9.38
N VAL A 254 3.68 0.72 8.29
CA VAL A 254 3.48 1.24 6.94
C VAL A 254 2.03 1.01 6.51
N PHE A 255 1.39 2.08 6.03
CA PHE A 255 0.03 2.05 5.53
C PHE A 255 -0.02 2.33 4.03
N TRP A 256 -0.84 1.56 3.32
CA TRP A 256 -1.20 1.82 1.93
C TRP A 256 -2.69 2.14 1.82
N ARG A 257 -3.05 3.02 0.87
CA ARG A 257 -4.44 3.31 0.52
C ARG A 257 -4.70 2.87 -0.92
N LEU A 258 -5.68 2.00 -1.08
CA LEU A 258 -6.05 1.37 -2.35
C LEU A 258 -7.49 1.74 -2.72
N ASN A 259 -7.65 2.38 -3.87
CA ASN A 259 -8.94 2.71 -4.43
C ASN A 259 -9.20 1.83 -5.66
N PHE A 260 -10.00 0.78 -5.48
CA PHE A 260 -10.34 -0.13 -6.58
C PHE A 260 -11.29 0.53 -7.56
N GLY A 261 -11.08 0.23 -8.84
CA GLY A 261 -11.94 0.62 -9.95
C GLY A 261 -12.21 -0.59 -10.84
N LEU A 262 -12.43 -1.77 -10.23
CA LEU A 262 -12.47 -3.05 -10.94
C LEU A 262 -13.51 -3.02 -12.05
N ASP A 263 -13.07 -3.40 -13.27
CA ASP A 263 -13.89 -3.36 -14.49
C ASP A 263 -14.53 -1.98 -14.75
N GLY A 264 -13.89 -0.90 -14.28
CA GLY A 264 -14.34 0.48 -14.47
C GLY A 264 -15.44 0.93 -13.50
N SER A 265 -15.71 0.16 -12.44
CA SER A 265 -16.71 0.50 -11.42
C SER A 265 -16.05 0.80 -10.07
N PRO A 266 -16.42 1.89 -9.38
CA PRO A 266 -16.00 2.15 -8.01
C PRO A 266 -16.78 1.30 -6.98
N LYS A 267 -17.86 0.63 -7.41
CA LYS A 267 -18.80 -0.08 -6.53
C LYS A 267 -18.38 -1.53 -6.29
N SER A 268 -17.10 -1.78 -6.08
CA SER A 268 -16.63 -3.12 -5.71
C SER A 268 -17.25 -3.56 -4.38
N LYS A 269 -17.31 -4.87 -4.15
CA LYS A 269 -17.75 -5.46 -2.88
C LYS A 269 -16.56 -6.06 -2.14
N VAL A 270 -16.62 -6.10 -0.82
CA VAL A 270 -15.63 -6.76 0.01
C VAL A 270 -16.20 -8.07 0.54
N GLU A 271 -15.40 -9.13 0.50
CA GLU A 271 -15.76 -10.43 1.05
C GLU A 271 -14.65 -10.95 1.94
N GLN A 272 -15.03 -11.45 3.12
CA GLN A 272 -14.14 -12.16 4.03
C GLN A 272 -14.36 -13.66 3.90
N TYR A 273 -13.27 -14.40 3.97
CA TYR A 273 -13.26 -15.85 4.03
C TYR A 273 -12.62 -16.29 5.35
N ASP A 274 -13.27 -17.23 6.03
CA ASP A 274 -12.80 -17.84 7.26
C ASP A 274 -12.87 -19.35 7.12
N SER A 275 -11.74 -20.04 7.23
CA SER A 275 -11.73 -21.51 7.20
C SER A 275 -11.44 -22.07 8.59
N LYS A 276 -12.32 -22.95 9.06
CA LYS A 276 -12.18 -23.64 10.35
C LYS A 276 -11.89 -25.11 10.12
N VAL A 277 -10.79 -25.58 10.68
CA VAL A 277 -10.42 -27.00 10.70
C VAL A 277 -11.10 -27.68 11.89
N THR A 278 -11.69 -28.84 11.63
CA THR A 278 -12.20 -29.76 12.65
C THR A 278 -11.31 -31.00 12.66
N PRO A 279 -10.71 -31.36 13.80
CA PRO A 279 -9.94 -32.60 13.93
C PRO A 279 -10.77 -33.83 13.52
N PRO A 280 -10.13 -34.93 13.10
CA PRO A 280 -10.83 -36.15 12.77
C PRO A 280 -11.57 -36.71 13.99
N SER A 281 -12.70 -37.37 13.74
CA SER A 281 -13.33 -38.27 14.71
C SER A 281 -12.88 -39.70 14.42
N GLY A 282 -12.36 -40.40 15.42
CA GLY A 282 -11.82 -41.76 15.25
C GLY A 282 -10.67 -41.82 14.24
N GLN A 283 -10.70 -42.82 13.36
CA GLN A 283 -9.68 -43.01 12.30
C GLN A 283 -9.92 -42.18 11.03
N GLY A 284 -10.81 -41.18 11.07
CA GLY A 284 -11.07 -40.31 9.94
C GLY A 284 -9.93 -39.34 9.62
N SER A 285 -10.16 -38.45 8.64
CA SER A 285 -9.28 -37.32 8.34
C SER A 285 -9.87 -36.00 8.88
N PRO A 286 -9.04 -34.98 9.17
CA PRO A 286 -9.55 -33.65 9.50
C PRO A 286 -10.47 -33.12 8.39
N THR A 287 -11.45 -32.29 8.75
CA THR A 287 -12.31 -31.60 7.79
C THR A 287 -12.14 -30.09 7.91
N THR A 288 -12.35 -29.35 6.81
CA THR A 288 -12.29 -27.89 6.81
C THR A 288 -13.58 -27.32 6.26
N LYS A 289 -14.18 -26.37 6.98
CA LYS A 289 -15.34 -25.61 6.50
C LYS A 289 -14.95 -24.15 6.31
N THR A 290 -15.17 -23.64 5.09
CA THR A 290 -14.96 -22.22 4.77
C THR A 290 -16.29 -21.48 4.77
N THR A 291 -16.34 -20.37 5.49
CA THR A 291 -17.45 -19.42 5.50
C THR A 291 -17.05 -18.19 4.71
N ARG A 292 -17.95 -17.73 3.83
CA ARG A 292 -17.81 -16.51 3.04
C ARG A 292 -18.79 -15.47 3.58
N THR A 293 -18.28 -14.35 4.06
CA THR A 293 -19.07 -13.28 4.68
C THR A 293 -18.95 -12.01 3.85
N PRO A 294 -20.05 -11.48 3.28
CA PRO A 294 -20.05 -10.17 2.66
C PRO A 294 -19.77 -9.09 3.72
N ILE A 295 -18.79 -8.23 3.47
CA ILE A 295 -18.50 -7.07 4.30
C ILE A 295 -19.22 -5.87 3.67
N THR A 296 -20.38 -5.53 4.22
CA THR A 296 -21.26 -4.46 3.71
C THR A 296 -21.13 -3.16 4.48
N LYS A 297 -20.46 -3.19 5.63
CA LYS A 297 -20.17 -2.04 6.47
C LYS A 297 -18.68 -1.90 6.66
N GLU A 298 -18.24 -0.68 6.98
CA GLU A 298 -16.86 -0.41 7.29
C GLU A 298 -16.36 -1.30 8.43
N LEU A 299 -15.11 -1.74 8.31
CA LEU A 299 -14.55 -2.79 9.14
C LEU A 299 -13.07 -2.51 9.37
N ALA A 300 -12.60 -2.73 10.60
CA ALA A 300 -11.20 -2.98 10.90
C ALA A 300 -11.01 -4.49 11.12
N GLY A 301 -10.03 -5.08 10.45
CA GLY A 301 -9.85 -6.54 10.39
C GLY A 301 -8.40 -6.96 10.63
N ASP A 302 -8.27 -8.12 11.25
CA ASP A 302 -6.97 -8.72 11.57
C ASP A 302 -6.76 -10.02 10.84
N ARG A 303 -5.55 -10.20 10.31
CA ARG A 303 -5.13 -11.49 9.74
C ARG A 303 -5.25 -12.56 10.82
N GLN A 304 -5.77 -13.71 10.43
CA GLN A 304 -5.84 -14.91 11.27
C GLN A 304 -5.51 -16.11 10.39
N ASP A 305 -5.22 -17.25 11.02
CA ASP A 305 -5.00 -18.49 10.28
C ASP A 305 -6.19 -18.78 9.36
N MET A 306 -5.90 -18.96 8.08
CA MET A 306 -6.89 -19.22 7.03
C MET A 306 -8.02 -18.18 6.92
N ARG A 307 -7.79 -16.94 7.39
CA ARG A 307 -8.62 -15.77 7.09
C ARG A 307 -8.00 -14.93 5.99
N TRP A 308 -8.82 -14.50 5.04
CA TRP A 308 -8.41 -13.56 3.99
C TRP A 308 -9.61 -12.77 3.47
N TRP A 309 -9.32 -11.72 2.68
CA TRP A 309 -10.33 -10.89 2.05
C TRP A 309 -10.10 -10.77 0.55
N ARG A 310 -11.15 -10.45 -0.19
CA ARG A 310 -11.03 -10.01 -1.57
C ARG A 310 -11.92 -8.81 -1.89
N MET A 311 -11.45 -8.01 -2.84
CA MET A 311 -12.24 -6.99 -3.51
C MET A 311 -12.85 -7.60 -4.78
N VAL A 312 -14.18 -7.55 -4.90
CA VAL A 312 -14.96 -8.23 -5.94
C VAL A 312 -15.63 -7.21 -6.85
N SER A 313 -15.48 -7.40 -8.15
CA SER A 313 -16.15 -6.61 -9.17
C SER A 313 -17.66 -6.79 -9.14
N THR A 314 -18.38 -5.70 -9.34
CA THR A 314 -19.83 -5.71 -9.58
C THR A 314 -20.18 -5.48 -11.06
N ALA A 315 -19.18 -5.22 -11.89
CA ALA A 315 -19.37 -4.81 -13.29
C ALA A 315 -18.84 -5.83 -14.30
N GLY A 316 -17.85 -6.64 -13.93
CA GLY A 316 -17.23 -7.58 -14.84
C GLY A 316 -17.07 -8.99 -14.27
N LYS A 317 -17.06 -9.94 -15.19
CA LYS A 317 -16.88 -11.38 -14.95
C LYS A 317 -15.85 -11.91 -15.93
N ASN A 318 -15.15 -12.98 -15.55
CA ASN A 318 -14.35 -13.73 -16.50
C ASN A 318 -15.23 -14.54 -17.47
N LYS A 319 -14.59 -15.27 -18.39
CA LYS A 319 -15.27 -16.07 -19.42
C LYS A 319 -16.10 -17.24 -18.86
N ASP A 320 -15.89 -17.61 -17.59
CA ASP A 320 -16.67 -18.64 -16.90
C ASP A 320 -17.84 -18.06 -16.10
N GLY A 321 -18.05 -16.74 -16.15
CA GLY A 321 -19.13 -16.07 -15.45
C GLY A 321 -18.88 -15.81 -13.96
N HIS A 322 -17.65 -16.03 -13.48
CA HIS A 322 -17.23 -15.68 -12.12
C HIS A 322 -16.90 -14.18 -12.04
N PRO A 323 -17.35 -13.46 -10.99
CA PRO A 323 -16.98 -12.06 -10.78
C PRO A 323 -15.47 -11.91 -10.64
N ARG A 324 -14.86 -10.99 -11.40
CA ARG A 324 -13.43 -10.71 -11.28
C ARG A 324 -13.13 -10.13 -9.91
N SER A 325 -12.00 -10.51 -9.31
CA SER A 325 -11.64 -10.06 -7.97
C SER A 325 -10.13 -10.07 -7.72
N TYR A 326 -9.72 -9.42 -6.65
CA TYR A 326 -8.35 -9.46 -6.14
C TYR A 326 -8.37 -9.80 -4.66
N GLU A 327 -7.59 -10.81 -4.27
CA GLU A 327 -7.36 -11.20 -2.88
C GLU A 327 -6.23 -10.37 -2.26
N PHE A 328 -6.42 -9.99 -1.00
CA PHE A 328 -5.37 -9.39 -0.18
C PHE A 328 -4.51 -10.48 0.43
N VAL A 329 -3.21 -10.48 0.09
CA VAL A 329 -2.20 -11.38 0.64
C VAL A 329 -1.23 -10.54 1.47
N PRO A 330 -1.52 -10.27 2.75
CA PRO A 330 -0.65 -9.48 3.61
C PRO A 330 0.70 -10.19 3.83
N GLY A 331 1.79 -9.42 3.88
CA GLY A 331 3.09 -9.95 4.29
C GLY A 331 3.15 -10.22 5.80
N ALA A 332 4.33 -10.62 6.26
CA ALA A 332 4.62 -10.71 7.68
C ALA A 332 4.45 -9.33 8.34
N SER A 333 3.77 -9.29 9.48
CA SER A 333 3.47 -8.04 10.19
C SER A 333 3.67 -8.25 11.69
N GLN A 334 4.50 -7.37 12.28
CA GLN A 334 4.74 -7.20 13.71
C GLN A 334 4.04 -5.90 14.15
N LYS A 335 2.78 -6.01 14.56
CA LYS A 335 1.95 -4.83 14.86
C LYS A 335 2.40 -4.14 16.14
N HIS A 336 2.66 -2.84 16.07
CA HIS A 336 2.84 -1.99 17.24
C HIS A 336 1.49 -1.38 17.66
N ALA A 337 0.80 -1.96 18.64
CA ALA A 337 -0.58 -1.61 19.01
C ALA A 337 -0.75 -0.32 19.87
N GLY A 338 0.29 0.53 19.96
CA GLY A 338 0.32 1.73 20.81
C GLY A 338 -0.72 2.80 20.44
N ARG A 339 -1.12 2.89 19.16
CA ARG A 339 -2.19 3.79 18.69
C ARG A 339 -3.37 2.98 18.14
N PRO A 340 -4.63 3.42 18.29
CA PRO A 340 -5.78 2.67 17.77
C PRO A 340 -5.71 2.34 16.26
N PHE A 341 -5.19 3.25 15.44
CA PHE A 341 -5.06 3.05 13.99
C PHE A 341 -4.02 1.99 13.58
N THR A 342 -3.09 1.62 14.47
CA THR A 342 -2.06 0.59 14.20
C THR A 342 -2.45 -0.80 14.69
N ARG A 343 -3.63 -0.97 15.30
CA ARG A 343 -4.05 -2.25 15.92
C ARG A 343 -4.48 -3.31 14.92
N HIS A 344 -4.87 -2.90 13.72
CA HIS A 344 -5.46 -3.78 12.72
C HIS A 344 -4.61 -3.88 11.44
N ASP A 345 -4.64 -5.05 10.81
CA ASP A 345 -3.88 -5.32 9.57
C ASP A 345 -4.56 -4.72 8.33
N VAL A 346 -5.90 -4.63 8.33
CA VAL A 346 -6.67 -4.01 7.26
C VAL A 346 -7.80 -3.15 7.78
N PHE A 347 -8.15 -2.12 7.02
CA PHE A 347 -9.39 -1.37 7.19
C PHE A 347 -10.11 -1.27 5.84
N PHE A 348 -11.44 -1.36 5.87
CA PHE A 348 -12.31 -1.06 4.74
C PHE A 348 -13.20 0.12 5.14
N THR A 349 -13.04 1.26 4.47
CA THR A 349 -13.87 2.46 4.70
C THR A 349 -14.67 2.79 3.45
N ASP A 350 -15.79 3.52 3.57
CA ASP A 350 -16.46 4.06 2.39
C ASP A 350 -15.70 5.27 1.88
N TYR A 351 -15.64 5.47 0.57
CA TYR A 351 -14.89 6.57 -0.01
C TYR A 351 -15.40 7.93 0.48
N LYS A 352 -14.54 8.64 1.21
CA LYS A 352 -14.69 10.07 1.47
C LYS A 352 -13.50 10.84 0.96
N LYS A 353 -13.78 11.99 0.34
CA LYS A 353 -12.74 12.88 -0.22
C LYS A 353 -11.73 13.33 0.84
N CYS A 354 -12.16 13.46 2.09
CA CYS A 354 -11.30 13.88 3.20
C CYS A 354 -10.36 12.76 3.69
N GLU A 355 -10.68 11.49 3.48
CA GLU A 355 -9.93 10.37 4.08
C GLU A 355 -8.75 9.96 3.19
N GLN A 356 -7.61 10.61 3.42
CA GLN A 356 -6.45 10.53 2.53
C GLN A 356 -5.25 9.80 3.14
N TYR A 357 -5.00 9.94 4.45
CA TYR A 357 -3.84 9.40 5.17
C TYR A 357 -4.26 8.64 6.43
N ALA A 358 -3.60 7.54 6.77
CA ALA A 358 -4.09 6.63 7.82
C ALA A 358 -4.09 7.23 9.24
N SER A 359 -3.25 8.23 9.48
CA SER A 359 -3.13 9.03 10.70
C SER A 359 -2.73 10.45 10.33
N ASN A 360 -2.85 11.37 11.30
CA ASN A 360 -2.54 12.80 11.13
C ASN A 360 -3.06 13.32 9.78
N ASN A 361 -4.32 13.01 9.48
CA ASN A 361 -4.91 13.27 8.18
C ASN A 361 -5.08 14.77 7.95
N ILE A 362 -4.61 15.24 6.80
CA ILE A 362 -4.49 16.67 6.47
C ILE A 362 -5.47 17.10 5.37
N GLY A 363 -5.71 18.41 5.28
CA GLY A 363 -6.52 19.00 4.21
C GLY A 363 -8.04 18.85 4.39
N CYS A 364 -8.49 18.54 5.61
CA CYS A 364 -9.90 18.35 5.95
C CYS A 364 -10.42 19.51 6.82
N PRO A 365 -11.75 19.71 6.91
CA PRO A 365 -12.33 20.69 7.82
C PRO A 365 -11.91 20.44 9.28
N ASN A 366 -11.83 21.52 10.08
CA ASN A 366 -11.52 21.42 11.51
C ASN A 366 -12.47 20.46 12.22
N GLY A 367 -11.91 19.59 13.06
CA GLY A 367 -12.67 18.57 13.80
C GLY A 367 -13.00 17.31 13.02
N TYR A 368 -12.61 17.20 11.74
CA TYR A 368 -12.72 15.93 11.02
C TYR A 368 -11.82 14.86 11.67
N PRO A 369 -12.27 13.60 11.82
CA PRO A 369 -11.44 12.57 12.46
C PRO A 369 -10.12 12.36 11.73
N ALA A 370 -9.02 12.28 12.49
CA ALA A 370 -7.67 12.36 11.95
C ALA A 370 -7.05 11.00 11.54
N SER A 371 -7.73 9.88 11.79
CA SER A 371 -7.15 8.55 11.59
C SER A 371 -8.17 7.49 11.18
N VAL A 372 -7.69 6.44 10.51
CA VAL A 372 -8.51 5.39 9.88
C VAL A 372 -9.37 4.59 10.86
N ASP A 373 -8.94 4.43 12.11
CA ASP A 373 -9.74 3.76 13.15
C ASP A 373 -11.04 4.52 13.47
N LYS A 374 -11.07 5.84 13.27
CA LYS A 374 -12.27 6.66 13.49
C LYS A 374 -13.22 6.63 12.30
N TRP A 375 -12.69 6.34 11.12
CA TRP A 375 -13.47 6.24 9.90
C TRP A 375 -14.16 4.91 9.79
N ALA A 376 -13.50 3.82 10.19
CA ALA A 376 -14.09 2.48 10.23
C ALA A 376 -15.14 2.33 11.37
N ASN A 377 -16.25 3.06 11.25
CA ASN A 377 -17.26 3.23 12.29
C ASN A 377 -18.58 2.52 11.97
N GLY A 378 -18.59 1.70 10.92
CA GLY A 378 -19.73 0.87 10.52
C GLY A 378 -20.67 1.54 9.52
N GLU A 379 -20.23 2.59 8.82
CA GLU A 379 -20.95 3.12 7.66
C GLU A 379 -21.12 2.04 6.58
N THR A 380 -22.11 2.19 5.69
CA THR A 380 -22.30 1.25 4.58
C THR A 380 -21.27 1.46 3.48
N LEU A 381 -20.62 0.38 3.04
CA LEU A 381 -19.66 0.39 1.94
C LEU A 381 -20.37 0.44 0.58
N LYS A 382 -20.29 1.59 -0.10
CA LYS A 382 -20.82 1.83 -1.46
C LYS A 382 -19.70 1.95 -2.49
N HIS A 383 -18.58 2.55 -2.08
CA HIS A 383 -17.32 2.66 -2.80
C HIS A 383 -16.20 2.35 -1.80
N PRO A 384 -15.89 1.06 -1.58
CA PRO A 384 -14.91 0.68 -0.57
C PRO A 384 -13.50 1.18 -0.92
N ILE A 385 -12.82 1.74 0.08
CA ILE A 385 -11.40 2.02 0.09
C ILE A 385 -10.74 1.03 1.03
N SER A 386 -9.64 0.42 0.57
CA SER A 386 -8.88 -0.53 1.37
C SER A 386 -7.63 0.14 1.91
N TRP A 387 -7.39 -0.05 3.19
CA TRP A 387 -6.18 0.36 3.88
C TRP A 387 -5.47 -0.90 4.36
N VAL A 388 -4.20 -1.05 4.02
CA VAL A 388 -3.38 -2.19 4.46
C VAL A 388 -2.30 -1.66 5.39
N ASN A 389 -2.10 -2.29 6.54
CA ASN A 389 -1.10 -1.94 7.55
C ASN A 389 -0.14 -3.12 7.75
N ILE A 390 1.15 -2.88 7.58
CA ILE A 390 2.21 -3.86 7.86
C ILE A 390 3.21 -3.23 8.83
N GLY A 391 3.38 -3.86 9.99
CA GLY A 391 4.30 -3.43 11.03
C GLY A 391 5.62 -4.20 11.02
N PHE A 392 6.69 -3.57 11.49
CA PHE A 392 8.01 -4.14 11.72
C PHE A 392 8.59 -3.50 12.98
N HIS A 393 9.05 -4.31 13.91
CA HIS A 393 9.75 -3.87 15.10
C HIS A 393 11.25 -4.06 14.89
N HIS A 394 11.96 -2.95 14.92
CA HIS A 394 13.38 -2.89 14.62
C HIS A 394 14.17 -2.81 15.92
N ILE A 395 14.66 -3.97 16.35
CA ILE A 395 15.75 -4.07 17.32
C ILE A 395 17.02 -4.11 16.49
N ALA A 396 17.78 -3.00 16.50
CA ALA A 396 18.92 -2.82 15.62
C ALA A 396 20.01 -3.87 15.89
N ARG A 397 20.78 -4.23 14.88
CA ARG A 397 21.97 -5.08 15.00
C ARG A 397 23.20 -4.34 14.49
N ASP A 398 24.39 -4.90 14.75
CA ASP A 398 25.64 -4.31 14.27
C ASP A 398 25.67 -4.12 12.75
N GLU A 399 25.07 -5.04 12.00
CA GLU A 399 24.96 -4.95 10.54
C GLU A 399 24.07 -3.80 10.06
N ASP A 400 23.22 -3.24 10.93
CA ASP A 400 22.27 -2.18 10.60
C ASP A 400 22.89 -0.77 10.77
N GLN A 401 24.17 -0.70 11.18
CA GLN A 401 24.98 0.51 11.10
C GLN A 401 25.14 1.00 9.66
N GLN A 402 25.64 2.22 9.48
CA GLN A 402 25.64 2.88 8.18
C GLN A 402 26.59 2.22 7.14
N PRO A 403 26.11 1.88 5.92
CA PRO A 403 24.72 1.94 5.47
C PRO A 403 23.87 0.76 5.94
N MET A 404 22.67 1.04 6.45
CA MET A 404 21.73 0.03 6.92
C MET A 404 21.21 -0.83 5.75
N PRO A 405 21.26 -2.17 5.82
CA PRO A 405 20.65 -3.05 4.83
C PRO A 405 19.15 -2.76 4.67
N VAL A 406 18.61 -3.02 3.49
CA VAL A 406 17.18 -2.75 3.25
C VAL A 406 16.31 -3.79 3.94
N HIS A 407 15.46 -3.35 4.86
CA HIS A 407 14.36 -4.15 5.39
C HIS A 407 13.10 -3.94 4.55
N TRP A 408 12.45 -5.02 4.12
CA TRP A 408 11.26 -4.95 3.25
C TRP A 408 9.98 -5.34 3.98
N GLN A 409 8.97 -4.46 3.92
CA GLN A 409 7.61 -4.71 4.38
C GLN A 409 6.64 -4.51 3.22
N GLY A 410 5.59 -5.33 3.14
CA GLY A 410 4.66 -5.23 2.01
C GLY A 410 3.55 -6.25 2.02
N PHE A 411 2.77 -6.23 0.94
CA PHE A 411 1.68 -7.15 0.69
C PHE A 411 1.53 -7.38 -0.83
N SER A 412 0.69 -8.34 -1.18
CA SER A 412 0.32 -8.59 -2.58
C SER A 412 -1.20 -8.56 -2.77
N LEU A 413 -1.62 -8.21 -3.97
CA LEU A 413 -2.98 -8.40 -4.49
C LEU A 413 -2.92 -9.53 -5.52
N ALA A 414 -3.48 -10.69 -5.17
CA ALA A 414 -3.50 -11.85 -6.06
C ALA A 414 -4.79 -11.84 -6.90
N PRO A 415 -4.70 -12.00 -8.23
CA PRO A 415 -5.89 -12.08 -9.07
C PRO A 415 -6.71 -13.33 -8.72
N ARG A 416 -8.01 -13.16 -8.52
CA ARG A 416 -8.99 -14.21 -8.23
C ARG A 416 -10.12 -14.09 -9.24
N ASP A 417 -10.26 -15.09 -10.10
CA ASP A 417 -11.27 -15.10 -11.15
C ASP A 417 -11.16 -13.91 -12.13
N VAL A 418 -9.98 -13.26 -12.26
CA VAL A 418 -9.76 -12.16 -13.23
C VAL A 418 -9.84 -12.71 -14.66
N THR A 419 -9.20 -13.86 -14.89
CA THR A 419 -9.29 -14.68 -16.09
C THR A 419 -9.92 -16.03 -15.76
N ALA A 420 -10.41 -16.75 -16.77
CA ALA A 420 -10.99 -18.09 -16.60
C ALA A 420 -9.95 -19.15 -16.23
N MET A 421 -8.78 -19.06 -16.86
CA MET A 421 -7.61 -19.88 -16.55
C MET A 421 -6.42 -18.99 -16.22
N ASN A 422 -5.30 -19.58 -15.80
CA ASN A 422 -4.03 -18.87 -15.73
C ASN A 422 -3.81 -18.08 -17.04
N PRO A 423 -3.58 -16.76 -17.00
CA PRO A 423 -3.42 -15.93 -18.19
C PRO A 423 -2.25 -16.33 -19.09
N LEU A 424 -1.30 -17.12 -18.55
CA LEU A 424 -0.11 -17.64 -19.22
C LEU A 424 -0.29 -19.10 -19.67
N THR A 425 -1.50 -19.67 -19.59
CA THR A 425 -1.79 -21.04 -20.01
C THR A 425 -1.36 -21.28 -21.47
N PRO A 426 -0.51 -22.28 -21.74
CA PRO A 426 -0.15 -22.67 -23.10
C PRO A 426 -1.35 -23.09 -23.93
N GLN A 427 -1.27 -22.89 -25.25
CA GLN A 427 -2.35 -23.25 -26.17
C GLN A 427 -2.75 -24.73 -26.06
N ASP A 428 -1.78 -25.64 -25.89
CA ASP A 428 -2.02 -27.08 -25.74
C ASP A 428 -2.90 -27.42 -24.52
N LEU A 429 -2.95 -26.54 -23.52
CA LEU A 429 -3.73 -26.70 -22.29
C LEU A 429 -4.97 -25.81 -22.24
N SER A 430 -5.28 -25.05 -23.31
CA SER A 430 -6.40 -24.10 -23.30
C SER A 430 -7.77 -24.78 -23.16
N GLY A 431 -7.86 -26.08 -23.43
CA GLY A 431 -9.07 -26.88 -23.26
C GLY A 431 -9.29 -27.42 -21.84
N VAL A 432 -8.35 -27.23 -20.92
CA VAL A 432 -8.39 -27.73 -19.53
C VAL A 432 -9.06 -26.71 -18.60
N ASN A 433 -10.14 -26.09 -19.06
CA ASN A 433 -10.88 -25.11 -18.27
C ASN A 433 -11.94 -25.82 -17.41
N GLY A 434 -11.71 -25.91 -16.10
CA GLY A 434 -12.57 -26.64 -15.17
C GLY A 434 -12.19 -28.12 -15.06
N ARG A 435 -13.12 -29.03 -15.41
CA ARG A 435 -12.84 -30.48 -15.32
C ARG A 435 -11.77 -30.87 -16.34
N PRO A 436 -10.66 -31.50 -15.91
CA PRO A 436 -9.69 -32.06 -16.86
C PRO A 436 -10.37 -33.02 -17.83
N ARG A 437 -9.97 -33.02 -19.10
CA ARG A 437 -10.37 -34.07 -20.03
C ARG A 437 -9.74 -35.37 -19.52
N THR A 438 -10.58 -36.33 -19.14
CA THR A 438 -10.19 -37.70 -18.78
C THR A 438 -9.80 -38.49 -20.02
#